data_AF-A0A542DT91-F1
#
_entry.id   AF-A0A542DT91-F1
#
_cell.length_a   1.000
_cell.length_b   1.000
_cell.length_c   1.000
_cell.angle_alpha   90.00
_cell.angle_beta   90.00
_cell.angle_gamma   90.00
#
_symmetry.space_group_name_H-M   'P 1'
#
loop_
_entity.id
_entity.type
_entity.pdbx_description
1 polymer ?
#
loop_
_entity_poly.entity_id
_entity_poly.type
_entity_poly.pdbx_seq_one_letter_code
_entity_poly.pdbx_strand_id
1 'polypeptide(L)'
;MSPSLRGSRAAFGAVAVAALSVTGIVATAPGSSAADAPGQAAPVTIRGAGNPNAIPGSYIVVLAGQRSQAQTRVATQSLAASYDVEVKDQYDASIKGFSANMSDDQAKKVATDPRVAYVEQNQKITVAQDNPPWGLDRVDQHALPLDKKYLPSTDAKNVNVYIIDTGIYAKHQDFGDRASVGTDTVGDGQNGVDCMGHGSHVAGTIGGTTYGMAKAAKLIAVRVLDCQGSGSTESVVAGIDWVTKNAKKPAVANMSLGGGADDALDAALKASIGSGITYAVAAGNDSADACLTSPAREPSAITVGATDDKDQRAAFSNYGKCVDLFAPGVDITSVGITGPDATAKMSGTSMATPHVAGAIALYLADHPDATPADVATALVGSSTADKVGDPGTGSPNKLLYVGAPDQS
;
A
#
# COMPACT_ATOMS: atom_id res chain seq x y z
N MET A 1 44.11 -29.39 48.49
CA MET A 1 44.27 -28.39 49.56
C MET A 1 42.96 -27.62 49.69
N SER A 2 42.11 -28.06 50.61
CA SER A 2 40.99 -27.27 51.16
C SER A 2 41.52 -26.40 52.32
N PRO A 3 40.69 -25.67 53.09
CA PRO A 3 39.88 -24.49 52.75
C PRO A 3 39.96 -23.40 53.87
N SER A 4 39.26 -22.27 53.76
CA SER A 4 38.79 -21.50 54.94
C SER A 4 37.67 -20.53 54.50
N LEU A 5 36.39 -20.75 54.78
CA LEU A 5 35.62 -20.60 56.03
C LEU A 5 35.58 -19.18 56.62
N ARG A 6 34.39 -18.57 56.62
CA ARG A 6 33.75 -17.98 57.81
C ARG A 6 32.25 -17.68 57.56
N GLY A 7 31.39 -18.41 58.29
CA GLY A 7 30.04 -17.94 58.66
C GLY A 7 30.15 -16.89 59.78
N SER A 8 29.12 -16.49 60.52
CA SER A 8 27.69 -16.78 60.61
C SER A 8 27.16 -15.89 61.76
N ARG A 9 25.85 -15.59 61.77
CA ARG A 9 25.00 -15.22 62.94
C ARG A 9 25.20 -13.81 63.54
N ALA A 10 24.26 -13.18 64.24
CA ALA A 10 22.79 -13.18 64.39
C ALA A 10 22.49 -12.33 65.65
N ALA A 11 21.21 -11.95 65.83
CA ALA A 11 20.57 -11.47 67.08
C ALA A 11 20.84 -10.00 67.45
N PHE A 12 19.93 -9.21 68.06
CA PHE A 12 18.72 -9.37 68.89
C PHE A 12 17.78 -8.18 68.56
N GLY A 13 16.47 -8.10 68.80
CA GLY A 13 15.56 -8.75 69.75
C GLY A 13 14.81 -7.70 70.59
N ALA A 14 13.50 -7.54 70.36
CA ALA A 14 12.40 -7.05 71.23
C ALA A 14 12.50 -5.62 71.85
N VAL A 15 11.43 -4.85 72.15
CA VAL A 15 10.22 -5.10 72.97
C VAL A 15 9.16 -4.01 72.69
N ALA A 16 7.87 -4.39 72.82
CA ALA A 16 6.65 -3.57 72.70
C ALA A 16 6.30 -2.75 73.96
N VAL A 17 5.62 -1.59 73.82
CA VAL A 17 4.84 -0.97 74.91
C VAL A 17 3.61 -0.18 74.40
N ALA A 18 2.44 -0.60 74.93
CA ALA A 18 1.22 0.10 75.34
C ALA A 18 0.36 0.96 74.39
N ALA A 19 -0.91 0.55 74.33
CA ALA A 19 -2.08 1.34 74.01
C ALA A 19 -2.51 2.24 75.19
N LEU A 20 -3.12 3.39 74.88
CA LEU A 20 -3.99 4.16 75.77
C LEU A 20 -5.04 4.93 74.95
N SER A 21 -6.18 5.12 75.59
CA SER A 21 -7.52 5.28 75.04
C SER A 21 -8.10 6.70 75.12
N VAL A 22 -8.91 7.05 74.11
CA VAL A 22 -10.21 7.79 74.13
C VAL A 22 -10.26 9.33 74.26
N THR A 23 -10.95 9.93 73.28
CA THR A 23 -11.87 11.12 73.22
C THR A 23 -11.51 11.97 71.99
N GLY A 24 -12.38 12.37 71.06
CA GLY A 24 -13.84 12.43 70.96
C GLY A 24 -14.21 13.81 70.41
N ILE A 25 -14.46 13.95 69.10
CA ILE A 25 -15.27 15.05 68.53
C ILE A 25 -16.05 14.50 67.33
N VAL A 26 -17.36 14.40 67.52
CA VAL A 26 -18.35 14.24 66.45
C VAL A 26 -18.70 15.64 65.95
N ALA A 27 -18.47 15.91 64.66
CA ALA A 27 -19.03 17.06 63.97
C ALA A 27 -19.98 16.54 62.88
N THR A 28 -21.27 16.61 63.15
CA THR A 28 -22.35 16.38 62.18
C THR A 28 -22.48 17.61 61.29
N ALA A 29 -22.17 17.48 59.99
CA ALA A 29 -22.60 18.44 58.97
C ALA A 29 -23.85 17.89 58.26
N PRO A 30 -24.88 18.72 57.98
CA PRO A 30 -26.13 18.25 57.38
C PRO A 30 -25.95 17.86 55.92
N GLY A 31 -26.65 16.80 55.52
CA GLY A 31 -26.68 16.31 54.14
C GLY A 31 -27.19 17.35 53.15
N SER A 32 -26.46 17.50 52.05
CA SER A 32 -27.01 17.98 50.78
C SER A 32 -27.30 16.75 49.92
N SER A 33 -28.58 16.42 49.78
CA SER A 33 -29.09 15.51 48.77
C SER A 33 -28.92 16.17 47.41
N ALA A 34 -27.78 15.92 46.77
CA ALA A 34 -27.64 16.11 45.33
C ALA A 34 -28.50 15.03 44.66
N ALA A 35 -29.57 15.45 43.98
CA ALA A 35 -30.31 14.61 43.07
C ALA A 35 -29.33 14.13 41.98
N ASP A 36 -29.20 12.81 41.84
CA ASP A 36 -28.50 12.20 40.71
C ASP A 36 -29.14 12.71 39.41
N ALA A 37 -28.37 13.48 38.64
CA ALA A 37 -28.68 13.70 37.24
C ALA A 37 -28.67 12.34 36.53
N PRO A 38 -29.60 12.05 35.60
CA PRO A 38 -29.56 10.80 34.85
C PRO A 38 -28.22 10.71 34.12
N GLY A 39 -27.42 9.71 34.50
CA GLY A 39 -26.12 9.45 33.90
C GLY A 39 -26.27 9.30 32.40
N GLN A 40 -25.61 10.19 31.66
CA GLN A 40 -25.45 10.08 30.22
C GLN A 40 -24.74 8.75 29.95
N ALA A 41 -25.45 7.79 29.34
CA ALA A 41 -24.88 6.50 29.01
C ALA A 41 -23.59 6.73 28.20
N ALA A 42 -22.51 6.05 28.57
CA ALA A 42 -21.25 6.14 27.83
C ALA A 42 -21.53 5.90 26.34
N PRO A 43 -20.96 6.70 25.43
CA PRO A 43 -21.23 6.56 24.01
C PRO A 43 -20.89 5.14 23.56
N VAL A 44 -21.86 4.48 22.93
CA VAL A 44 -21.66 3.12 22.40
C VAL A 44 -20.65 3.17 21.29
N THR A 45 -19.50 2.52 21.51
CA THR A 45 -18.40 2.45 20.56
C THR A 45 -18.45 1.14 19.78
N ILE A 46 -18.38 1.26 18.45
CA ILE A 46 -18.18 0.11 17.56
C ILE A 46 -16.69 -0.25 17.62
N ARG A 47 -16.39 -1.51 17.94
CA ARG A 47 -15.00 -1.98 17.99
C ARG A 47 -14.42 -2.02 16.58
N GLY A 48 -13.15 -1.65 16.44
CA GLY A 48 -12.49 -1.64 15.13
C GLY A 48 -13.00 -0.56 14.17
N ALA A 49 -13.93 0.31 14.59
CA ALA A 49 -14.32 1.46 13.78
C ALA A 49 -13.12 2.40 13.59
N GLY A 50 -12.90 2.84 12.34
CA GLY A 50 -11.74 3.64 11.96
C GLY A 50 -10.45 2.84 11.71
N ASN A 51 -10.48 1.50 11.82
CA ASN A 51 -9.37 0.67 11.39
C ASN A 51 -9.17 0.82 9.86
N PRO A 52 -7.94 0.98 9.35
CA PRO A 52 -7.70 1.13 7.90
C PRO A 52 -8.16 -0.08 7.07
N ASN A 53 -8.25 -1.26 7.70
CA ASN A 53 -8.73 -2.48 7.08
C ASN A 53 -10.24 -2.69 7.28
N ALA A 54 -10.96 -1.75 7.90
CA ALA A 54 -12.39 -1.86 8.11
C ALA A 54 -13.15 -1.95 6.79
N ILE A 55 -14.13 -2.84 6.71
CA ILE A 55 -15.00 -3.02 5.56
C ILE A 55 -16.25 -2.16 5.79
N PRO A 56 -16.47 -1.08 5.01
CA PRO A 56 -17.64 -0.22 5.18
C PRO A 56 -18.94 -1.01 5.07
N GLY A 57 -19.88 -0.74 5.98
CA GLY A 57 -21.18 -1.39 6.00
C GLY A 57 -21.20 -2.86 6.45
N SER A 58 -20.06 -3.44 6.84
CA SER A 58 -19.96 -4.84 7.28
C SER A 58 -19.55 -4.94 8.74
N TYR A 59 -20.31 -5.68 9.54
CA TYR A 59 -20.06 -5.81 10.98
C TYR A 59 -20.30 -7.22 11.48
N ILE A 60 -19.70 -7.53 12.62
CA ILE A 60 -19.86 -8.74 13.40
C ILE A 60 -20.57 -8.36 14.71
N VAL A 61 -21.71 -8.98 14.98
CA VAL A 61 -22.48 -8.82 16.21
C VAL A 61 -22.20 -10.03 17.10
N VAL A 62 -21.55 -9.80 18.25
CA VAL A 62 -21.29 -10.84 19.23
C VAL A 62 -22.32 -10.76 20.34
N LEU A 63 -23.01 -11.86 20.61
CA LEU A 63 -24.08 -11.93 21.59
C LEU A 63 -23.52 -12.13 23.00
N ALA A 64 -24.18 -11.49 23.97
CA ALA A 64 -23.88 -11.64 25.38
C ALA A 64 -24.42 -12.96 25.94
N GLY A 65 -23.70 -13.48 26.93
CA GLY A 65 -24.05 -14.67 27.70
C GLY A 65 -23.72 -16.00 27.04
N GLN A 66 -23.79 -17.07 27.82
CA GLN A 66 -23.68 -18.44 27.31
C GLN A 66 -24.99 -18.84 26.64
N ARG A 67 -24.94 -19.22 25.36
CA ARG A 67 -26.12 -19.58 24.55
C ARG A 67 -25.89 -20.91 23.84
N SER A 68 -26.90 -21.77 23.79
CA SER A 68 -26.92 -22.92 22.89
C SER A 68 -27.07 -22.48 21.44
N GLN A 69 -26.77 -23.37 20.47
CA GLN A 69 -26.94 -23.05 19.04
C GLN A 69 -28.37 -22.60 18.69
N ALA A 70 -29.38 -23.26 19.27
CA ALA A 70 -30.77 -22.89 19.08
C ALA A 70 -31.09 -21.49 19.64
N GLN A 71 -30.58 -21.17 20.85
CA GLN A 71 -30.76 -19.84 21.46
C GLN A 71 -30.05 -18.74 20.67
N THR A 72 -28.88 -19.03 20.10
CA THR A 72 -28.15 -18.12 19.20
C THR A 72 -28.97 -17.84 17.95
N ARG A 73 -29.50 -18.88 17.28
CA ARG A 73 -30.32 -18.71 16.07
C ARG A 73 -31.55 -17.83 16.31
N VAL A 74 -32.27 -18.08 17.41
CA VAL A 74 -33.45 -17.28 17.77
C VAL A 74 -33.08 -15.82 18.06
N ALA A 75 -31.97 -15.59 18.76
CA ALA A 75 -31.50 -14.24 19.05
C ALA A 75 -31.07 -13.49 17.78
N THR A 76 -30.32 -14.15 16.88
CA THR A 76 -29.93 -13.59 15.57
C THR A 76 -31.16 -13.21 14.75
N GLN A 77 -32.14 -14.11 14.59
CA GLN A 77 -33.37 -13.82 13.84
C GLN A 77 -34.17 -12.67 14.45
N SER A 78 -34.27 -12.64 15.78
CA SER A 78 -34.98 -11.56 16.48
C SER A 78 -34.26 -10.21 16.32
N LEU A 79 -32.93 -10.17 16.45
CA LEU A 79 -32.15 -8.94 16.25
C LEU A 79 -32.21 -8.46 14.80
N ALA A 80 -32.10 -9.39 13.84
CA ALA A 80 -32.22 -9.11 12.42
C ALA A 80 -33.54 -8.40 12.09
N ALA A 81 -34.65 -8.95 12.59
CA ALA A 81 -35.97 -8.37 12.40
C ALA A 81 -36.17 -7.05 13.18
N SER A 82 -35.67 -6.94 14.41
CA SER A 82 -35.84 -5.74 15.24
C SER A 82 -35.09 -4.52 14.71
N TYR A 83 -33.95 -4.72 14.05
CA TYR A 83 -33.08 -3.66 13.57
C TYR A 83 -33.03 -3.52 12.05
N ASP A 84 -33.81 -4.34 11.33
CA ASP A 84 -33.85 -4.38 9.87
C ASP A 84 -32.44 -4.59 9.26
N VAL A 85 -31.73 -5.62 9.75
CA VAL A 85 -30.36 -5.91 9.34
C VAL A 85 -30.28 -7.20 8.55
N GLU A 86 -29.55 -7.16 7.44
CA GLU A 86 -29.35 -8.32 6.57
C GLU A 86 -28.23 -9.20 7.13
N VAL A 87 -28.61 -10.34 7.70
CA VAL A 87 -27.66 -11.33 8.21
C VAL A 87 -26.99 -12.03 7.05
N LYS A 88 -25.65 -12.04 7.06
CA LYS A 88 -24.83 -12.76 6.09
C LYS A 88 -24.47 -14.16 6.57
N ASP A 89 -23.88 -14.28 7.75
CA ASP A 89 -23.49 -15.56 8.35
C ASP A 89 -23.88 -15.62 9.83
N GLN A 90 -24.19 -16.81 10.34
CA GLN A 90 -24.41 -17.05 11.77
C GLN A 90 -23.24 -17.82 12.38
N TYR A 91 -22.80 -17.39 13.56
CA TYR A 91 -21.74 -18.05 14.34
C TYR A 91 -22.34 -18.65 15.60
N ASP A 92 -22.20 -19.96 15.78
CA ASP A 92 -22.75 -20.64 16.95
C ASP A 92 -21.80 -21.68 17.57
N ALA A 93 -20.56 -21.78 17.08
CA ALA A 93 -19.53 -22.67 17.59
C ALA A 93 -18.52 -21.91 18.44
N SER A 94 -17.59 -21.17 17.81
CA SER A 94 -16.50 -20.43 18.45
C SER A 94 -16.99 -19.20 19.23
N ILE A 95 -17.80 -18.37 18.56
CA ILE A 95 -18.53 -17.24 19.15
C ILE A 95 -20.02 -17.45 18.91
N LYS A 96 -20.86 -16.80 19.72
CA LYS A 96 -22.31 -16.76 19.50
C LYS A 96 -22.65 -15.40 18.90
N GLY A 97 -23.14 -15.36 17.68
CA GLY A 97 -23.26 -14.11 16.94
C GLY A 97 -23.64 -14.28 15.48
N PHE A 98 -23.47 -13.21 14.73
CA PHE A 98 -23.68 -13.19 13.29
C PHE A 98 -22.90 -12.05 12.64
N SER A 99 -22.64 -12.17 11.34
CA SER A 99 -22.22 -11.04 10.51
C SER A 99 -23.42 -10.46 9.77
N ALA A 100 -23.39 -9.16 9.52
CA ALA A 100 -24.47 -8.48 8.81
C ALA A 100 -23.96 -7.28 8.00
N ASN A 101 -24.70 -6.94 6.95
CA ASN A 101 -24.62 -5.65 6.31
C ASN A 101 -25.50 -4.66 7.07
N MET A 102 -24.93 -3.54 7.51
CA MET A 102 -25.62 -2.52 8.30
C MET A 102 -25.10 -1.13 7.95
N SER A 103 -25.89 -0.08 8.18
CA SER A 103 -25.35 1.28 8.30
C SER A 103 -24.64 1.46 9.66
N ASP A 104 -23.76 2.47 9.77
CA ASP A 104 -23.13 2.85 11.05
C ASP A 104 -24.18 3.11 12.15
N ASP A 105 -25.31 3.72 11.79
CA ASP A 105 -26.39 4.01 12.72
C ASP A 105 -27.13 2.75 13.17
N GLN A 106 -27.34 1.79 12.26
CA GLN A 106 -27.88 0.47 12.63
C GLN A 106 -26.91 -0.28 13.53
N ALA A 107 -25.60 -0.29 13.22
CA ALA A 107 -24.59 -0.93 14.05
C ALA A 107 -24.56 -0.33 15.47
N LYS A 108 -24.63 0.99 15.62
CA LYS A 108 -24.71 1.68 16.92
C LYS A 108 -25.98 1.31 17.69
N LYS A 109 -27.13 1.23 17.01
CA LYS A 109 -28.40 0.81 17.62
C LYS A 109 -28.35 -0.65 18.07
N VAL A 110 -27.83 -1.56 17.26
CA VAL A 110 -27.67 -2.98 17.62
C VAL A 110 -26.71 -3.12 18.82
N ALA A 111 -25.65 -2.32 18.87
CA ALA A 111 -24.69 -2.34 19.97
C ALA A 111 -25.27 -1.87 21.32
N THR A 112 -26.44 -1.21 21.34
CA THR A 112 -27.17 -0.87 22.57
C THR A 112 -28.10 -1.99 23.08
N ASP A 113 -28.33 -3.06 22.29
CA ASP A 113 -29.26 -4.12 22.69
C ASP A 113 -28.65 -4.95 23.84
N PRO A 114 -29.38 -5.21 24.94
CA PRO A 114 -28.85 -5.95 26.10
C PRO A 114 -28.45 -7.41 25.78
N ARG A 115 -28.88 -7.95 24.64
CA ARG A 115 -28.49 -9.29 24.17
C ARG A 115 -27.14 -9.27 23.44
N VAL A 116 -26.61 -8.11 23.10
CA VAL A 116 -25.37 -7.91 22.36
C VAL A 116 -24.24 -7.59 23.35
N ALA A 117 -23.14 -8.33 23.27
CA ALA A 117 -21.94 -8.07 24.05
C ALA A 117 -21.15 -6.91 23.45
N TYR A 118 -21.01 -6.90 22.13
CA TYR A 118 -20.41 -5.82 21.36
C TYR A 118 -20.70 -6.00 19.86
N VAL A 119 -20.55 -4.91 19.12
CA VAL A 119 -20.49 -4.91 17.66
C VAL A 119 -19.08 -4.50 17.26
N GLU A 120 -18.52 -5.24 16.32
CA GLU A 120 -17.20 -5.00 15.74
C GLU A 120 -17.35 -4.76 14.25
N GLN A 121 -16.73 -3.71 13.71
CA GLN A 121 -16.67 -3.51 12.28
C GLN A 121 -15.76 -4.56 11.67
N ASN A 122 -16.27 -5.28 10.66
CA ASN A 122 -15.54 -6.35 10.00
C ASN A 122 -14.29 -5.79 9.31
N GLN A 123 -13.22 -6.58 9.23
CA GLN A 123 -11.93 -6.13 8.71
C GLN A 123 -11.39 -7.09 7.65
N LYS A 124 -10.62 -6.54 6.71
CA LYS A 124 -9.78 -7.34 5.82
C LYS A 124 -8.64 -7.95 6.63
N ILE A 125 -8.44 -9.27 6.49
CA ILE A 125 -7.26 -9.97 6.98
C ILE A 125 -6.40 -10.30 5.76
N THR A 126 -5.19 -9.75 5.70
CA THR A 126 -4.26 -9.92 4.57
C THR A 126 -2.96 -10.55 5.07
N VAL A 127 -2.35 -11.42 4.26
CA VAL A 127 -1.03 -11.99 4.55
C VAL A 127 0.03 -11.03 4.00
N ALA A 128 0.87 -10.49 4.89
CA ALA A 128 2.03 -9.71 4.48
C ALA A 128 3.10 -10.61 3.84
N GLN A 129 3.87 -10.07 2.90
CA GLN A 129 5.13 -10.71 2.52
C GLN A 129 6.17 -10.39 3.58
N ASP A 130 6.76 -11.42 4.19
CA ASP A 130 7.92 -11.27 5.06
C ASP A 130 9.22 -11.21 4.24
N ASN A 131 10.14 -10.33 4.64
CA ASN A 131 11.42 -10.07 3.98
C ASN A 131 11.28 -9.78 2.47
N PRO A 132 10.43 -8.81 2.07
CA PRO A 132 10.34 -8.38 0.68
C PRO A 132 11.64 -7.70 0.22
N PRO A 133 11.83 -7.46 -1.10
CA PRO A 133 12.85 -6.52 -1.56
C PRO A 133 12.69 -5.17 -0.87
N TRP A 134 13.81 -4.53 -0.54
CA TRP A 134 13.83 -3.31 0.28
C TRP A 134 12.96 -2.19 -0.28
N GLY A 135 12.83 -2.10 -1.62
CA GLY A 135 12.01 -1.09 -2.28
C GLY A 135 10.52 -1.24 -1.96
N LEU A 136 10.02 -2.48 -1.83
CA LEU A 136 8.63 -2.74 -1.43
C LEU A 136 8.40 -2.39 0.04
N ASP A 137 9.30 -2.84 0.91
CA ASP A 137 9.32 -2.52 2.35
C ASP A 137 9.36 -1.01 2.58
N ARG A 138 10.17 -0.29 1.79
CA ARG A 138 10.31 1.15 1.99
C ARG A 138 9.02 1.90 1.67
N VAL A 139 8.28 1.48 0.66
CA VAL A 139 7.15 2.28 0.15
C VAL A 139 5.85 2.05 0.92
N ASP A 140 5.73 1.04 1.78
CA ASP A 140 4.54 0.88 2.64
C ASP A 140 4.75 1.36 4.08
N GLN A 141 5.87 2.02 4.37
CA GLN A 141 6.16 2.70 5.63
C GLN A 141 6.63 4.16 5.45
N HIS A 142 6.54 4.98 6.50
CA HIS A 142 6.98 6.39 6.44
C HIS A 142 8.44 6.62 6.82
N ALA A 143 8.99 5.86 7.77
CA ALA A 143 10.31 6.13 8.35
C ALA A 143 11.16 4.86 8.41
N LEU A 144 12.46 4.99 8.16
CA LEU A 144 13.45 3.97 8.47
C LEU A 144 13.58 3.76 10.00
N PRO A 145 14.04 2.59 10.49
CA PRO A 145 14.48 1.41 9.72
C PRO A 145 13.33 0.60 9.11
N LEU A 146 13.64 -0.21 8.10
CA LEU A 146 12.72 -1.13 7.43
C LEU A 146 12.18 -2.21 8.38
N ASP A 147 10.89 -2.52 8.27
CA ASP A 147 10.21 -3.46 9.17
C ASP A 147 10.16 -4.90 8.64
N LYS A 148 10.64 -5.11 7.41
CA LYS A 148 10.72 -6.41 6.70
C LYS A 148 9.36 -6.96 6.32
N LYS A 149 8.38 -6.10 6.08
CA LYS A 149 7.06 -6.49 5.62
C LYS A 149 6.67 -5.71 4.38
N TYR A 150 5.78 -6.32 3.61
CA TYR A 150 5.07 -5.62 2.55
C TYR A 150 3.60 -6.02 2.58
N LEU A 151 2.71 -5.03 2.75
CA LEU A 151 1.28 -5.23 2.91
C LEU A 151 0.46 -4.23 2.08
N PRO A 152 0.35 -4.43 0.75
CA PRO A 152 -0.50 -3.59 -0.08
C PRO A 152 -1.99 -3.80 0.25
N SER A 153 -2.82 -2.80 -0.01
CA SER A 153 -4.28 -2.84 0.24
C SER A 153 -5.03 -3.88 -0.61
N THR A 154 -4.42 -4.30 -1.72
CA THR A 154 -4.97 -5.15 -2.78
C THR A 154 -3.82 -5.78 -3.58
N ASP A 155 -4.12 -6.80 -4.39
CA ASP A 155 -3.17 -7.41 -5.33
C ASP A 155 -3.29 -6.83 -6.76
N ALA A 156 -4.28 -5.95 -6.99
CA ALA A 156 -4.59 -5.32 -8.28
C ALA A 156 -4.92 -6.27 -9.44
N LYS A 157 -5.54 -7.42 -9.17
CA LYS A 157 -5.96 -8.40 -10.19
C LYS A 157 -6.84 -7.86 -11.33
N ASN A 158 -7.53 -6.74 -11.10
CA ASN A 158 -8.44 -6.10 -12.06
C ASN A 158 -7.76 -5.03 -12.94
N VAL A 159 -6.45 -4.78 -12.78
CA VAL A 159 -5.73 -3.72 -13.50
C VAL A 159 -4.82 -4.29 -14.59
N ASN A 160 -4.77 -3.60 -15.73
CA ASN A 160 -3.86 -3.89 -16.84
C ASN A 160 -2.71 -2.88 -16.83
N VAL A 161 -1.47 -3.37 -16.85
CA VAL A 161 -0.26 -2.53 -16.88
C VAL A 161 0.52 -2.78 -18.16
N TYR A 162 0.67 -1.71 -18.95
CA TYR A 162 1.37 -1.70 -20.22
C TYR A 162 2.84 -1.31 -19.99
N ILE A 163 3.76 -2.20 -20.38
CA ILE A 163 5.20 -2.04 -20.19
C ILE A 163 5.80 -1.58 -21.52
N ILE A 164 6.00 -0.27 -21.67
CA ILE A 164 6.57 0.35 -22.87
C ILE A 164 8.10 0.35 -22.74
N ASP A 165 8.74 -0.71 -23.25
CA ASP A 165 10.14 -1.02 -22.94
C ASP A 165 10.79 -1.99 -23.97
N THR A 166 11.79 -2.79 -23.57
CA THR A 166 12.50 -3.80 -24.39
C THR A 166 11.71 -5.10 -24.61
N GLY A 167 10.49 -5.20 -24.04
CA GLY A 167 9.63 -6.38 -24.07
C GLY A 167 9.47 -7.03 -22.69
N ILE A 168 8.88 -8.23 -22.64
CA ILE A 168 8.82 -9.05 -21.40
C ILE A 168 9.19 -10.50 -21.71
N TYR A 169 10.04 -11.11 -20.87
CA TYR A 169 10.23 -12.56 -20.85
C TYR A 169 9.07 -13.25 -20.09
N ALA A 170 7.92 -13.37 -20.76
CA ALA A 170 6.67 -13.83 -20.13
C ALA A 170 6.72 -15.27 -19.56
N LYS A 171 7.72 -16.08 -19.92
CA LYS A 171 7.91 -17.44 -19.40
C LYS A 171 8.58 -17.48 -18.02
N HIS A 172 8.97 -16.34 -17.47
CA HIS A 172 9.51 -16.27 -16.12
C HIS A 172 8.46 -16.70 -15.09
N GLN A 173 8.84 -17.56 -14.15
CA GLN A 173 7.94 -18.17 -13.16
C GLN A 173 7.28 -17.13 -12.26
N ASP A 174 7.99 -16.03 -11.96
CA ASP A 174 7.46 -14.96 -11.10
C ASP A 174 6.26 -14.21 -11.73
N PHE A 175 6.03 -14.35 -13.04
CA PHE A 175 4.84 -13.80 -13.70
C PHE A 175 3.65 -14.77 -13.73
N GLY A 176 3.88 -16.09 -13.70
CA GLY A 176 2.83 -17.07 -13.92
C GLY A 176 2.14 -16.86 -15.28
N ASP A 177 0.83 -16.69 -15.28
CA ASP A 177 0.00 -16.43 -16.47
C ASP A 177 -0.31 -14.95 -16.70
N ARG A 178 0.27 -14.05 -15.89
CA ARG A 178 -0.12 -12.63 -15.83
C ARG A 178 0.64 -11.76 -16.83
N ALA A 179 1.75 -12.24 -17.39
CA ALA A 179 2.49 -11.54 -18.43
C ALA A 179 2.12 -12.03 -19.84
N SER A 180 1.94 -11.09 -20.76
CA SER A 180 1.60 -11.38 -22.16
C SER A 180 2.24 -10.37 -23.10
N VAL A 181 2.33 -10.72 -24.39
CA VAL A 181 2.79 -9.80 -25.45
C VAL A 181 1.61 -9.03 -26.00
N GLY A 182 1.73 -7.69 -26.05
CA GLY A 182 0.78 -6.80 -26.71
C GLY A 182 1.20 -6.44 -28.12
N THR A 183 2.32 -5.71 -28.27
CA THR A 183 2.84 -5.27 -29.58
C THR A 183 4.37 -5.18 -29.57
N ASP A 184 4.95 -5.16 -30.77
CA ASP A 184 6.35 -4.91 -31.05
C ASP A 184 6.46 -3.92 -32.21
N THR A 185 7.00 -2.73 -31.93
CA THR A 185 7.16 -1.65 -32.92
C THR A 185 8.61 -1.47 -33.37
N VAL A 186 9.54 -2.29 -32.86
CA VAL A 186 10.95 -2.33 -33.29
C VAL A 186 11.07 -3.08 -34.61
N GLY A 187 10.32 -4.16 -34.77
CA GLY A 187 10.22 -4.89 -36.05
C GLY A 187 11.43 -5.76 -36.41
N ASP A 188 12.24 -6.16 -35.43
CA ASP A 188 13.46 -6.96 -35.61
C ASP A 188 13.25 -8.49 -35.48
N GLY A 189 11.99 -8.93 -35.35
CA GLY A 189 11.61 -10.35 -35.28
C GLY A 189 11.56 -10.94 -33.87
N GLN A 190 11.78 -10.15 -32.82
CA GLN A 190 11.66 -10.61 -31.43
C GLN A 190 10.21 -10.79 -30.96
N ASN A 191 9.24 -10.20 -31.67
CA ASN A 191 7.80 -10.36 -31.42
C ASN A 191 7.41 -10.05 -29.97
N GLY A 192 7.95 -8.96 -29.41
CA GLY A 192 7.63 -8.46 -28.07
C GLY A 192 8.33 -9.18 -26.92
N VAL A 193 9.15 -10.20 -27.22
CA VAL A 193 9.96 -10.91 -26.23
C VAL A 193 11.19 -10.08 -25.87
N ASP A 194 11.42 -9.92 -24.56
CA ASP A 194 12.59 -9.20 -24.06
C ASP A 194 13.90 -9.93 -24.40
N CYS A 195 14.86 -9.19 -24.95
CA CYS A 195 16.20 -9.68 -25.25
C CYS A 195 17.31 -8.87 -24.56
N MET A 196 16.94 -7.80 -23.84
CA MET A 196 17.89 -6.97 -23.09
C MET A 196 17.80 -7.27 -21.59
N GLY A 197 16.57 -7.42 -21.08
CA GLY A 197 16.26 -7.74 -19.69
C GLY A 197 15.69 -6.57 -18.89
N HIS A 198 15.76 -5.35 -19.41
CA HIS A 198 15.26 -4.15 -18.75
C HIS A 198 13.73 -4.17 -18.60
N GLY A 199 13.00 -4.46 -19.68
CA GLY A 199 11.54 -4.55 -19.68
C GLY A 199 11.00 -5.63 -18.73
N SER A 200 11.69 -6.78 -18.66
CA SER A 200 11.35 -7.85 -17.71
C SER A 200 11.61 -7.46 -16.27
N HIS A 201 12.70 -6.72 -16.00
CA HIS A 201 13.04 -6.23 -14.67
C HIS A 201 11.97 -5.25 -14.15
N VAL A 202 11.60 -4.25 -14.96
CA VAL A 202 10.57 -3.28 -14.57
C VAL A 202 9.18 -3.93 -14.45
N ALA A 203 8.84 -4.87 -15.34
CA ALA A 203 7.62 -5.66 -15.25
C ALA A 203 7.56 -6.50 -13.96
N GLY A 204 8.69 -7.07 -13.54
CA GLY A 204 8.83 -7.79 -12.27
C GLY A 204 8.61 -6.91 -11.05
N THR A 205 9.12 -5.68 -11.06
CA THR A 205 8.95 -4.71 -9.97
C THR A 205 7.50 -4.23 -9.87
N ILE A 206 6.78 -4.18 -10.99
CA ILE A 206 5.34 -3.85 -11.01
C ILE A 206 4.52 -5.02 -10.52
N GLY A 207 4.67 -6.20 -11.12
CA GLY A 207 3.70 -7.30 -10.98
C GLY A 207 4.32 -8.68 -10.83
N GLY A 208 5.58 -8.82 -10.41
CA GLY A 208 6.13 -10.10 -10.02
C GLY A 208 5.46 -10.67 -8.75
N THR A 209 5.36 -12.00 -8.61
CA THR A 209 4.85 -12.60 -7.36
C THR A 209 5.76 -12.30 -6.16
N THR A 210 7.08 -12.25 -6.39
CA THR A 210 8.10 -12.03 -5.35
C THR A 210 8.49 -10.56 -5.26
N TYR A 211 8.68 -9.91 -6.41
CA TYR A 211 9.27 -8.58 -6.53
C TYR A 211 8.26 -7.46 -6.77
N GLY A 212 7.00 -7.82 -7.06
CA GLY A 212 5.99 -6.87 -7.53
C GLY A 212 5.28 -6.10 -6.43
N MET A 213 5.03 -4.83 -6.70
CA MET A 213 4.09 -3.98 -5.98
C MET A 213 2.64 -4.50 -6.08
N ALA A 214 2.18 -4.72 -7.31
CA ALA A 214 0.83 -5.08 -7.71
C ALA A 214 0.79 -6.56 -8.16
N LYS A 215 0.93 -7.46 -7.19
CA LYS A 215 1.27 -8.89 -7.38
C LYS A 215 0.30 -9.73 -8.21
N ALA A 216 -0.89 -9.25 -8.53
CA ALA A 216 -1.86 -9.93 -9.40
C ALA A 216 -2.22 -9.12 -10.66
N ALA A 217 -1.63 -7.94 -10.85
CA ALA A 217 -1.85 -7.13 -12.06
C ALA A 217 -1.46 -7.90 -13.33
N LYS A 218 -2.16 -7.60 -14.43
CA LYS A 218 -1.87 -8.15 -15.75
C LYS A 218 -0.82 -7.28 -16.43
N LEU A 219 0.26 -7.88 -16.90
CA LEU A 219 1.40 -7.21 -17.52
C LEU A 219 1.34 -7.44 -19.04
N ILE A 220 1.35 -6.36 -19.81
CA ILE A 220 1.27 -6.39 -21.27
C ILE A 220 2.52 -5.74 -21.84
N ALA A 221 3.34 -6.53 -22.54
CA ALA A 221 4.56 -6.03 -23.19
C ALA A 221 4.21 -5.15 -24.39
N VAL A 222 4.78 -3.95 -24.42
CA VAL A 222 4.75 -3.01 -25.54
C VAL A 222 6.20 -2.74 -25.90
N ARG A 223 6.75 -3.57 -26.79
CA ARG A 223 8.17 -3.52 -27.11
C ARG A 223 8.45 -2.38 -28.09
N VAL A 224 9.21 -1.39 -27.62
CA VAL A 224 9.62 -0.20 -28.38
C VAL A 224 11.14 0.00 -28.39
N LEU A 225 11.88 -0.77 -27.58
CA LEU A 225 13.34 -0.74 -27.52
C LEU A 225 13.92 -2.08 -27.99
N ASP A 226 15.03 -2.02 -28.72
CA ASP A 226 15.75 -3.17 -29.26
C ASP A 226 16.56 -3.92 -28.19
N CYS A 227 17.32 -4.94 -28.61
CA CYS A 227 18.15 -5.75 -27.72
C CYS A 227 19.35 -5.00 -27.12
N GLN A 228 19.63 -3.78 -27.58
CA GLN A 228 20.63 -2.87 -27.03
C GLN A 228 19.99 -1.80 -26.14
N GLY A 229 18.66 -1.86 -25.93
CA GLY A 229 17.92 -0.88 -25.14
C GLY A 229 17.68 0.44 -25.87
N SER A 230 17.78 0.45 -27.21
CA SER A 230 17.62 1.65 -28.03
C SER A 230 16.32 1.61 -28.83
N GLY A 231 15.71 2.77 -29.04
CA GLY A 231 14.50 2.92 -29.86
C GLY A 231 14.45 4.29 -30.50
N SER A 232 13.71 4.40 -31.59
CA SER A 232 13.44 5.69 -32.26
C SER A 232 12.18 6.34 -31.66
N THR A 233 12.06 7.67 -31.77
CA THR A 233 10.81 8.38 -31.47
C THR A 233 9.61 7.73 -32.17
N GLU A 234 9.77 7.31 -33.43
CA GLU A 234 8.74 6.58 -34.19
C GLU A 234 8.28 5.30 -33.46
N SER A 235 9.22 4.44 -33.07
CA SER A 235 8.89 3.18 -32.39
C SER A 235 8.18 3.40 -31.04
N VAL A 236 8.62 4.40 -30.27
CA VAL A 236 8.02 4.75 -28.97
C VAL A 236 6.62 5.35 -29.15
N VAL A 237 6.46 6.31 -30.06
CA VAL A 237 5.16 6.92 -30.39
C VAL A 237 4.19 5.86 -30.92
N ALA A 238 4.64 4.94 -31.78
CA ALA A 238 3.82 3.84 -32.26
C ALA A 238 3.37 2.91 -31.12
N GLY A 239 4.24 2.66 -30.13
CA GLY A 239 3.88 1.92 -28.92
C GLY A 239 2.81 2.62 -28.09
N ILE A 240 2.98 3.93 -27.84
CA ILE A 240 2.00 4.76 -27.11
C ILE A 240 0.66 4.80 -27.84
N ASP A 241 0.67 4.97 -29.16
CA ASP A 241 -0.54 4.96 -30.00
C ASP A 241 -1.26 3.61 -29.95
N TRP A 242 -0.50 2.49 -29.98
CA TRP A 242 -1.08 1.16 -29.80
C TRP A 242 -1.73 1.00 -28.42
N VAL A 243 -1.08 1.47 -27.34
CA VAL A 243 -1.67 1.45 -26.00
C VAL A 243 -2.95 2.28 -25.97
N THR A 244 -2.92 3.50 -26.50
CA THR A 244 -4.09 4.40 -26.57
C THR A 244 -5.29 3.73 -27.25
N LYS A 245 -5.05 2.96 -28.33
CA LYS A 245 -6.10 2.28 -29.10
C LYS A 245 -6.61 0.98 -28.46
N ASN A 246 -5.76 0.28 -27.72
CA ASN A 246 -6.03 -1.10 -27.28
C ASN A 246 -6.15 -1.27 -25.77
N ALA A 247 -5.92 -0.21 -24.99
CA ALA A 247 -5.93 -0.28 -23.53
C ALA A 247 -7.28 -0.75 -23.00
N LYS A 248 -7.26 -1.74 -22.11
CA LYS A 248 -8.43 -2.16 -21.33
C LYS A 248 -8.34 -1.51 -19.95
N LYS A 249 -9.30 -0.65 -19.61
CA LYS A 249 -9.33 0.04 -18.32
C LYS A 249 -9.84 -0.87 -17.20
N PRO A 250 -9.38 -0.70 -15.94
CA PRO A 250 -8.37 0.27 -15.50
C PRO A 250 -6.98 -0.04 -16.07
N ALA A 251 -6.27 1.01 -16.53
CA ALA A 251 -5.05 0.89 -17.30
C ALA A 251 -3.96 1.82 -16.77
N VAL A 252 -2.75 1.26 -16.64
CA VAL A 252 -1.52 1.98 -16.27
C VAL A 252 -0.49 1.74 -17.36
N ALA A 253 0.34 2.73 -17.65
CA ALA A 253 1.53 2.55 -18.47
C ALA A 253 2.80 2.89 -17.68
N ASN A 254 3.79 2.01 -17.77
CA ASN A 254 5.15 2.26 -17.30
C ASN A 254 6.04 2.56 -18.50
N MET A 255 6.73 3.69 -18.46
CA MET A 255 7.67 4.08 -19.50
C MET A 255 9.02 4.45 -18.85
N SER A 256 9.83 3.42 -18.62
CA SER A 256 11.14 3.49 -17.97
C SER A 256 12.27 3.84 -18.95
N LEU A 257 12.01 4.80 -19.82
CA LEU A 257 12.90 5.25 -20.90
C LEU A 257 12.94 6.78 -20.94
N GLY A 258 13.91 7.32 -21.68
CA GLY A 258 14.01 8.76 -21.90
C GLY A 258 15.09 9.11 -22.89
N GLY A 259 15.14 10.39 -23.23
CA GLY A 259 16.14 10.98 -24.12
C GLY A 259 16.08 12.50 -24.09
N GLY A 260 16.60 13.13 -25.14
CA GLY A 260 16.45 14.57 -25.31
C GLY A 260 15.00 14.99 -25.45
N ALA A 261 14.74 16.28 -25.27
CA ALA A 261 13.45 16.91 -25.57
C ALA A 261 12.89 16.50 -26.94
N ASP A 262 11.65 16.01 -26.97
CA ASP A 262 10.98 15.54 -28.18
C ASP A 262 9.48 15.89 -28.13
N ASP A 263 9.06 16.86 -28.95
CA ASP A 263 7.68 17.37 -28.95
C ASP A 263 6.67 16.33 -29.47
N ALA A 264 7.09 15.41 -30.35
CA ALA A 264 6.20 14.38 -30.89
C ALA A 264 5.92 13.30 -29.83
N LEU A 265 6.95 12.90 -29.08
CA LEU A 265 6.81 11.99 -27.95
C LEU A 265 5.90 12.59 -26.86
N ASP A 266 6.10 13.85 -26.49
CA ASP A 266 5.28 14.51 -25.48
C ASP A 266 3.81 14.64 -25.92
N ALA A 267 3.57 15.01 -27.18
CA ALA A 267 2.22 15.10 -27.73
C ALA A 267 1.50 13.75 -27.73
N ALA A 268 2.20 12.66 -28.08
CA ALA A 268 1.65 11.31 -28.03
C ALA A 268 1.33 10.87 -26.60
N LEU A 269 2.25 11.12 -25.66
CA LEU A 269 2.08 10.81 -24.25
C LEU A 269 0.87 11.56 -23.66
N LYS A 270 0.80 12.87 -23.87
CA LYS A 270 -0.31 13.72 -23.43
C LYS A 270 -1.65 13.26 -23.99
N ALA A 271 -1.70 12.89 -25.27
CA ALA A 271 -2.92 12.39 -25.90
C ALA A 271 -3.36 11.05 -25.29
N SER A 272 -2.42 10.13 -25.04
CA SER A 272 -2.71 8.86 -24.38
C SER A 272 -3.23 9.06 -22.96
N ILE A 273 -2.62 9.96 -22.18
CA ILE A 273 -3.09 10.30 -20.84
C ILE A 273 -4.48 10.92 -20.90
N GLY A 274 -4.73 11.82 -21.86
CA GLY A 274 -6.05 12.40 -22.13
C GLY A 274 -7.12 11.37 -22.49
N SER A 275 -6.73 10.18 -22.96
CA SER A 275 -7.65 9.06 -23.19
C SER A 275 -8.04 8.31 -21.89
N GLY A 276 -7.42 8.65 -20.76
CA GLY A 276 -7.71 8.10 -19.43
C GLY A 276 -6.80 6.94 -19.02
N ILE A 277 -5.53 6.95 -19.46
CA ILE A 277 -4.51 5.99 -19.05
C ILE A 277 -3.48 6.75 -18.21
N THR A 278 -3.15 6.27 -17.02
CA THR A 278 -2.16 6.95 -16.16
C THR A 278 -0.76 6.44 -16.49
N TYR A 279 0.20 7.35 -16.66
CA TYR A 279 1.59 7.04 -17.00
C TYR A 279 2.53 7.39 -15.84
N ALA A 280 3.41 6.45 -15.50
CA ALA A 280 4.63 6.74 -14.74
C ALA A 280 5.82 6.77 -15.72
N VAL A 281 6.65 7.81 -15.62
CA VAL A 281 7.81 8.00 -16.49
C VAL A 281 9.09 8.25 -15.69
N ALA A 282 10.23 7.82 -16.23
CA ALA A 282 11.52 8.04 -15.59
C ALA A 282 11.98 9.51 -15.71
N ALA A 283 12.52 10.10 -14.63
CA ALA A 283 13.07 11.46 -14.68
C ALA A 283 14.37 11.57 -15.50
N GLY A 284 15.11 10.47 -15.65
CA GLY A 284 16.43 10.41 -16.31
C GLY A 284 17.60 10.30 -15.32
N ASN A 285 18.78 9.93 -15.82
CA ASN A 285 19.91 9.46 -15.01
C ASN A 285 21.20 10.30 -15.21
N ASP A 286 21.06 11.59 -15.52
CA ASP A 286 22.16 12.47 -15.91
C ASP A 286 22.54 13.50 -14.83
N SER A 287 21.88 13.45 -13.66
CA SER A 287 21.97 14.49 -12.62
C SER A 287 21.70 15.89 -13.18
N ALA A 288 20.66 15.99 -14.01
CA ALA A 288 20.26 17.20 -14.72
C ALA A 288 18.81 17.61 -14.41
N ASP A 289 18.40 18.77 -14.91
CA ASP A 289 17.01 19.23 -14.84
C ASP A 289 16.11 18.35 -15.73
N ALA A 290 15.18 17.62 -15.11
CA ALA A 290 14.23 16.73 -15.78
C ALA A 290 13.32 17.47 -16.78
N CYS A 291 13.17 18.80 -16.65
CA CYS A 291 12.39 19.59 -17.60
C CYS A 291 13.05 19.71 -18.99
N LEU A 292 14.29 19.25 -19.16
CA LEU A 292 15.02 19.28 -20.43
C LEU A 292 14.95 17.97 -21.23
N THR A 293 14.30 16.94 -20.70
CA THR A 293 14.23 15.61 -21.30
C THR A 293 12.79 15.18 -21.54
N SER A 294 12.58 14.36 -22.56
CA SER A 294 11.30 13.70 -22.82
C SER A 294 11.42 12.21 -22.52
N PRO A 295 10.36 11.58 -21.97
CA PRO A 295 9.04 12.13 -21.64
C PRO A 295 8.96 12.95 -20.33
N ALA A 296 10.03 13.04 -19.54
CA ALA A 296 10.00 13.56 -18.17
C ALA A 296 9.41 14.98 -18.01
N ARG A 297 9.52 15.82 -19.05
CA ARG A 297 8.98 17.19 -19.05
C ARG A 297 7.48 17.31 -19.32
N GLU A 298 6.79 16.24 -19.75
CA GLU A 298 5.34 16.29 -20.05
C GLU A 298 4.53 16.29 -18.73
N PRO A 299 3.89 17.41 -18.36
CA PRO A 299 3.33 17.62 -17.03
C PRO A 299 2.10 16.77 -16.69
N SER A 300 1.50 16.09 -17.68
CA SER A 300 0.37 15.19 -17.42
C SER A 300 0.79 13.79 -16.96
N ALA A 301 2.07 13.42 -17.11
CA ALA A 301 2.62 12.17 -16.60
C ALA A 301 3.10 12.33 -15.15
N ILE A 302 3.28 11.21 -14.44
CA ILE A 302 3.93 11.19 -13.12
C ILE A 302 5.41 10.88 -13.34
N THR A 303 6.27 11.88 -13.18
CA THR A 303 7.72 11.80 -13.40
C THR A 303 8.45 11.42 -12.11
N VAL A 304 9.25 10.36 -12.19
CA VAL A 304 9.78 9.65 -11.02
C VAL A 304 11.29 9.78 -10.91
N GLY A 305 11.75 10.37 -9.81
CA GLY A 305 13.15 10.38 -9.39
C GLY A 305 13.54 9.11 -8.61
N ALA A 306 14.84 8.83 -8.51
CA ALA A 306 15.35 7.64 -7.82
C ALA A 306 15.98 7.96 -6.46
N THR A 307 15.72 7.11 -5.47
CA THR A 307 16.40 7.10 -4.16
C THR A 307 17.11 5.78 -3.87
N ASP A 308 18.05 5.83 -2.93
CA ASP A 308 18.67 4.67 -2.32
C ASP A 308 17.95 4.19 -1.04
N ASP A 309 18.50 3.16 -0.40
CA ASP A 309 17.96 2.52 0.80
C ASP A 309 18.10 3.37 2.09
N LYS A 310 18.63 4.59 1.97
CA LYS A 310 18.81 5.57 3.06
C LYS A 310 18.01 6.84 2.81
N ASP A 311 17.02 6.76 1.94
CA ASP A 311 16.22 7.89 1.47
C ASP A 311 17.06 9.02 0.86
N GLN A 312 18.26 8.76 0.33
CA GLN A 312 19.01 9.77 -0.40
C GLN A 312 18.63 9.74 -1.87
N ARG A 313 18.48 10.90 -2.51
CA ARG A 313 18.40 10.96 -3.97
C ARG A 313 19.64 10.27 -4.55
N ALA A 314 19.42 9.35 -5.48
CA ALA A 314 20.52 8.73 -6.19
C ALA A 314 21.32 9.80 -6.95
N ALA A 315 22.65 9.77 -6.86
CA ALA A 315 23.49 10.83 -7.43
C ALA A 315 23.28 11.04 -8.95
N PHE A 316 22.87 9.99 -9.67
CA PHE A 316 22.52 10.05 -11.09
C PHE A 316 21.12 10.59 -11.36
N SER A 317 20.18 10.57 -10.41
CA SER A 317 18.79 10.93 -10.67
C SER A 317 18.69 12.38 -11.11
N ASN A 318 17.98 12.62 -12.21
CA ASN A 318 17.55 13.97 -12.56
C ASN A 318 16.66 14.56 -11.45
N TYR A 319 16.58 15.89 -11.44
CA TYR A 319 15.91 16.69 -10.42
C TYR A 319 15.14 17.85 -11.06
N GLY A 320 14.52 18.69 -10.25
CA GLY A 320 13.83 19.89 -10.69
C GLY A 320 12.31 19.77 -10.60
N LYS A 321 11.64 20.85 -10.99
CA LYS A 321 10.18 21.01 -10.84
C LYS A 321 9.34 20.04 -11.69
N CYS A 322 9.95 19.37 -12.67
CA CYS A 322 9.28 18.37 -13.49
C CYS A 322 9.35 16.97 -12.88
N VAL A 323 10.02 16.78 -11.74
CA VAL A 323 9.88 15.57 -10.92
C VAL A 323 8.66 15.74 -10.02
N ASP A 324 7.78 14.75 -9.95
CA ASP A 324 6.59 14.78 -9.08
C ASP A 324 6.86 14.14 -7.72
N LEU A 325 7.59 13.02 -7.72
CA LEU A 325 7.99 12.30 -6.52
C LEU A 325 9.22 11.41 -6.78
N PHE A 326 9.80 10.90 -5.70
CA PHE A 326 10.89 9.95 -5.71
C PHE A 326 10.41 8.55 -5.31
N ALA A 327 11.08 7.51 -5.79
CA ALA A 327 10.84 6.13 -5.39
C ALA A 327 12.17 5.32 -5.37
N PRO A 328 12.18 4.14 -4.73
CA PRO A 328 13.34 3.25 -4.70
C PRO A 328 13.89 2.94 -6.10
N GLY A 329 15.14 3.32 -6.35
CA GLY A 329 15.76 3.19 -7.68
C GLY A 329 17.23 2.74 -7.68
N VAL A 330 17.82 2.43 -6.53
CA VAL A 330 19.20 1.92 -6.43
C VAL A 330 19.19 0.47 -5.94
N ASP A 331 19.97 -0.39 -6.59
CA ASP A 331 20.13 -1.79 -6.18
C ASP A 331 18.78 -2.54 -6.06
N ILE A 332 17.87 -2.30 -7.00
CA ILE A 332 16.55 -2.92 -7.04
C ILE A 332 16.68 -4.33 -7.64
N THR A 333 16.35 -5.34 -6.84
CA THR A 333 16.30 -6.75 -7.26
C THR A 333 14.93 -7.06 -7.86
N SER A 334 14.92 -7.62 -9.07
CA SER A 334 13.70 -8.06 -9.76
C SER A 334 14.01 -9.21 -10.74
N VAL A 335 13.06 -9.54 -11.61
CA VAL A 335 13.13 -10.56 -12.65
C VAL A 335 14.28 -10.31 -13.63
N GLY A 336 15.01 -11.38 -13.97
CA GLY A 336 16.00 -11.43 -15.05
C GLY A 336 15.56 -12.36 -16.18
N ILE A 337 16.32 -12.37 -17.28
CA ILE A 337 15.95 -13.10 -18.51
C ILE A 337 16.86 -14.29 -18.85
N THR A 338 17.86 -14.61 -18.01
CA THR A 338 18.81 -15.70 -18.27
C THR A 338 18.24 -17.10 -17.98
N GLY A 339 17.04 -17.17 -17.39
CA GLY A 339 16.36 -18.40 -17.00
C GLY A 339 14.95 -18.12 -16.48
N PRO A 340 14.14 -19.16 -16.25
CA PRO A 340 12.75 -19.03 -15.78
C PRO A 340 12.62 -18.56 -14.31
N ASP A 341 13.70 -18.57 -13.55
CA ASP A 341 13.81 -18.16 -12.14
C ASP A 341 14.94 -17.14 -11.92
N ALA A 342 15.47 -16.57 -13.00
CA ALA A 342 16.60 -15.67 -12.96
C ALA A 342 16.25 -14.34 -12.30
N THR A 343 17.19 -13.79 -11.55
CA THR A 343 17.07 -12.47 -10.92
C THR A 343 18.10 -11.51 -11.48
N ALA A 344 17.77 -10.22 -11.53
CA ALA A 344 18.69 -9.15 -11.86
C ALA A 344 18.58 -8.02 -10.84
N LYS A 345 19.71 -7.35 -10.58
CA LYS A 345 19.78 -6.18 -9.72
C LYS A 345 20.24 -4.98 -10.55
N MET A 346 19.42 -3.94 -10.58
CA MET A 346 19.63 -2.77 -11.45
C MET A 346 19.38 -1.47 -10.67
N SER A 347 19.94 -0.37 -11.19
CA SER A 347 19.79 0.97 -10.64
C SER A 347 19.43 1.95 -11.75
N GLY A 348 18.52 2.88 -11.47
CA GLY A 348 18.07 3.91 -12.39
C GLY A 348 16.74 4.51 -11.95
N THR A 349 16.41 5.69 -12.47
CA THR A 349 15.03 6.20 -12.45
C THR A 349 14.08 5.23 -13.13
N SER A 350 14.55 4.48 -14.12
CA SER A 350 13.88 3.33 -14.71
C SER A 350 13.45 2.24 -13.73
N MET A 351 14.12 2.08 -12.58
CA MET A 351 13.76 1.15 -11.51
C MET A 351 12.89 1.81 -10.43
N ALA A 352 12.92 3.14 -10.32
CA ALA A 352 12.00 3.90 -9.48
C ALA A 352 10.59 3.97 -10.10
N THR A 353 10.49 4.24 -11.41
CA THR A 353 9.23 4.31 -12.16
C THR A 353 8.29 3.11 -11.95
N PRO A 354 8.75 1.83 -12.00
CA PRO A 354 7.86 0.70 -11.82
C PRO A 354 7.30 0.56 -10.41
N HIS A 355 7.95 1.10 -9.36
CA HIS A 355 7.34 1.19 -8.04
C HIS A 355 6.10 2.10 -8.08
N VAL A 356 6.19 3.23 -8.78
CA VAL A 356 5.08 4.17 -8.97
C VAL A 356 4.01 3.59 -9.88
N ALA A 357 4.37 2.94 -10.99
CA ALA A 357 3.39 2.24 -11.84
C ALA A 357 2.63 1.15 -11.07
N GLY A 358 3.33 0.43 -10.18
CA GLY A 358 2.72 -0.49 -9.23
C GLY A 358 1.75 0.20 -8.26
N ALA A 359 2.14 1.34 -7.68
CA ALA A 359 1.28 2.14 -6.81
C ALA A 359 0.01 2.66 -7.52
N ILE A 360 0.15 3.12 -8.77
CA ILE A 360 -0.98 3.51 -9.62
C ILE A 360 -1.92 2.31 -9.80
N ALA A 361 -1.38 1.11 -10.05
CA ALA A 361 -2.19 -0.09 -10.21
C ALA A 361 -2.92 -0.48 -8.92
N LEU A 362 -2.27 -0.39 -7.76
CA LEU A 362 -2.92 -0.61 -6.46
C LEU A 362 -4.06 0.39 -6.25
N TYR A 363 -3.84 1.68 -6.54
CA TYR A 363 -4.86 2.71 -6.38
C TYR A 363 -6.06 2.50 -7.33
N LEU A 364 -5.81 2.23 -8.62
CA LEU A 364 -6.86 1.97 -9.61
C LEU A 364 -7.62 0.67 -9.38
N ALA A 365 -7.02 -0.30 -8.68
CA ALA A 365 -7.73 -1.52 -8.31
C ALA A 365 -8.89 -1.23 -7.35
N ASP A 366 -8.68 -0.30 -6.40
CA ASP A 366 -9.69 0.15 -5.45
C ASP A 366 -10.56 1.31 -6.02
N HIS A 367 -10.03 2.08 -6.98
CA HIS A 367 -10.70 3.23 -7.62
C HIS A 367 -10.72 3.12 -9.15
N PRO A 368 -11.48 2.16 -9.72
CA PRO A 368 -11.39 1.81 -11.15
C PRO A 368 -11.80 2.93 -12.12
N ASP A 369 -12.58 3.91 -11.65
CA ASP A 369 -13.06 5.04 -12.45
C ASP A 369 -12.25 6.33 -12.26
N ALA A 370 -11.18 6.30 -11.45
CA ALA A 370 -10.36 7.47 -11.20
C ALA A 370 -9.67 7.96 -12.48
N THR A 371 -9.69 9.28 -12.70
CA THR A 371 -8.98 9.88 -13.84
C THR A 371 -7.47 9.93 -13.57
N PRO A 372 -6.61 10.07 -14.60
CA PRO A 372 -5.17 10.23 -14.39
C PRO A 372 -4.81 11.38 -13.43
N ALA A 373 -5.57 12.48 -13.45
CA ALA A 373 -5.38 13.60 -12.54
C ALA A 373 -5.75 13.25 -11.09
N ASP A 374 -6.81 12.48 -10.87
CA ASP A 374 -7.19 11.97 -9.53
C ASP A 374 -6.10 11.06 -8.98
N VAL A 375 -5.57 10.16 -9.83
CA VAL A 375 -4.50 9.25 -9.44
C VAL A 375 -3.22 10.02 -9.08
N ALA A 376 -2.78 10.97 -9.92
CA ALA A 376 -1.61 11.79 -9.64
C ALA A 376 -1.78 12.57 -8.33
N THR A 377 -2.94 13.19 -8.12
CA THR A 377 -3.26 13.92 -6.88
C THR A 377 -3.20 13.00 -5.66
N ALA A 378 -3.79 11.82 -5.75
CA ALA A 378 -3.82 10.86 -4.65
C ALA A 378 -2.41 10.37 -4.29
N LEU A 379 -1.61 9.93 -5.27
CA LEU A 379 -0.27 9.38 -5.03
C LEU A 379 0.72 10.44 -4.53
N VAL A 380 0.75 11.62 -5.16
CA VAL A 380 1.64 12.71 -4.71
C VAL A 380 1.18 13.24 -3.34
N GLY A 381 -0.14 13.31 -3.11
CA GLY A 381 -0.72 13.73 -1.85
C GLY A 381 -0.45 12.78 -0.69
N SER A 382 -0.44 11.46 -0.94
CA SER A 382 -0.17 10.44 0.08
C SER A 382 1.32 10.17 0.32
N SER A 383 2.20 10.68 -0.54
CA SER A 383 3.64 10.47 -0.42
C SER A 383 4.22 10.99 0.91
N THR A 384 5.27 10.34 1.37
CA THR A 384 5.98 10.76 2.58
C THR A 384 6.77 12.03 2.29
N ALA A 385 6.44 13.12 2.98
CA ALA A 385 7.13 14.40 2.84
C ALA A 385 8.47 14.42 3.59
N ASP A 386 9.42 15.21 3.06
CA ASP A 386 10.64 15.63 3.76
C ASP A 386 11.55 14.49 4.25
N LYS A 387 11.56 13.37 3.51
CA LYS A 387 12.46 12.23 3.77
C LYS A 387 13.62 12.13 2.80
N VAL A 388 13.45 12.63 1.58
CA VAL A 388 14.49 12.54 0.56
C VAL A 388 15.64 13.48 0.95
N GLY A 389 16.81 12.93 1.21
CA GLY A 389 18.05 13.68 1.36
C GLY A 389 18.56 14.17 0.01
N ASP A 390 18.91 15.45 -0.04
CA ASP A 390 19.31 16.17 -1.27
C ASP A 390 18.40 15.87 -2.49
N PRO A 391 17.11 16.25 -2.45
CA PRO A 391 16.20 15.99 -3.57
C PRO A 391 16.59 16.76 -4.85
N GLY A 392 17.59 17.63 -4.80
CA GLY A 392 18.00 18.49 -5.89
C GLY A 392 17.18 19.78 -5.95
N THR A 393 17.77 20.82 -6.53
CA THR A 393 17.17 22.17 -6.55
C THR A 393 15.85 22.17 -7.29
N GLY A 394 14.79 22.65 -6.64
CA GLY A 394 13.46 22.79 -7.23
C GLY A 394 12.63 21.51 -7.29
N SER A 395 13.18 20.36 -6.91
CA SER A 395 12.41 19.12 -6.79
C SER A 395 11.47 19.16 -5.58
N PRO A 396 10.29 18.51 -5.64
CA PRO A 396 9.50 18.25 -4.46
C PRO A 396 10.20 17.24 -3.54
N ASN A 397 10.13 17.41 -2.23
CA ASN A 397 10.61 16.41 -1.28
C ASN A 397 9.49 15.44 -0.92
N LYS A 398 9.21 14.51 -1.84
CA LYS A 398 8.08 13.58 -1.81
C LYS A 398 8.56 12.18 -2.14
N LEU A 399 8.46 11.24 -1.20
CA LEU A 399 8.86 9.85 -1.38
C LEU A 399 7.62 8.96 -1.46
N LEU A 400 7.53 8.10 -2.49
CA LEU A 400 6.39 7.23 -2.74
C LEU A 400 5.93 6.50 -1.47
N TYR A 401 4.63 6.50 -1.24
CA TYR A 401 4.00 5.78 -0.14
C TYR A 401 2.70 5.10 -0.61
N VAL A 402 2.57 3.80 -0.30
CA VAL A 402 1.42 2.94 -0.64
C VAL A 402 0.83 2.22 0.57
N GLY A 403 1.33 2.51 1.77
CA GLY A 403 0.78 1.95 3.00
C GLY A 403 -0.61 2.50 3.31
N ALA A 404 -1.26 1.90 4.30
CA ALA A 404 -2.55 2.39 4.77
C ALA A 404 -2.41 3.81 5.33
N PRO A 405 -3.27 4.78 4.96
CA PRO A 405 -3.14 6.14 5.45
C PRO A 405 -3.17 6.18 6.98
N ASP A 406 -2.18 6.85 7.57
CA ASP A 406 -2.19 7.18 9.00
C ASP A 406 -3.45 8.01 9.31
N GLN A 407 -4.33 7.47 10.15
CA GLN A 407 -5.50 8.20 10.64
C GLN A 407 -4.99 9.27 11.63
N SER A 408 -4.87 10.51 11.17
CA SER A 408 -4.63 11.68 12.02
C SER A 408 -5.83 12.02 12.90
#